data_AF-A0A9D8NTD0-F1
#
_entry.id   AF-A0A9D8NTD0-F1
#
_cell.length_a   1.000
_cell.length_b   1.000
_cell.length_c   1.000
_cell.angle_alpha   90.00
_cell.angle_beta   90.00
_cell.angle_gamma   90.00
#
_symmetry.space_group_name_H-M   'P 1'
#
loop_
_entity.id
_entity.type
_entity.pdbx_description
1 polymer ?
#
loop_
_entity_poly.entity_id
_entity_poly.type
_entity_poly.pdbx_seq_one_letter_code
_entity_poly.pdbx_strand_id
1 'polypeptide(L)'
;MKSTMLMAGVAAASLGAGLLGWLGGSGRLTGARAQELAAIEVYTSFLERVREERQQRPVLDAKLKSVADRTLGPSAESVDGGLRGRLNRIGEELRLADLAVSTESDKERIGTPARSEFTAKERSLRDQPDFVEVRGSISGEGTLDQAMRLVHRIEVEPWIKRVDQVRLDPVQGGERVRVLVRMTTLFIEGVSGQPVAQASGEALAAFSKFVPFAQRNPFRVPPPTPAPPPAVAQKSPPPPPTFPWNQWKLTGRLDGPLGSEACFRNTATNATMTLAPGGRLSDAEFVGFDGGAALFRLAEAHFRVELGATMDQRESVTR
;
A
#
# COMPACT_ATOMS: atom_id res chain seq x y z
N MET A 1 -2.78 -12.86 -112.92
CA MET A 1 -2.31 -12.18 -111.68
C MET A 1 -3.21 -11.03 -111.19
N LYS A 2 -4.03 -10.35 -112.02
CA LYS A 2 -4.92 -9.25 -111.55
C LYS A 2 -6.15 -9.72 -110.75
N SER A 3 -6.70 -10.90 -111.05
CA SER A 3 -7.90 -11.44 -110.38
C SER A 3 -7.65 -11.89 -108.92
N THR A 4 -6.46 -12.42 -108.63
CA THR A 4 -6.08 -12.85 -107.27
C THR A 4 -5.85 -11.66 -106.31
N MET A 5 -5.38 -10.51 -106.81
CA MET A 5 -5.25 -9.29 -106.01
C MET A 5 -6.61 -8.66 -105.67
N LEU A 6 -7.57 -8.70 -106.59
CA LEU A 6 -8.94 -8.18 -106.35
C LEU A 6 -9.69 -9.01 -105.30
N MET A 7 -9.58 -10.34 -105.35
CA MET A 7 -10.19 -11.23 -104.34
C MET A 7 -9.58 -11.04 -102.94
N ALA A 8 -8.27 -10.82 -102.85
CA ALA A 8 -7.60 -10.54 -101.58
C ALA A 8 -8.05 -9.20 -100.96
N GLY A 9 -8.26 -8.17 -101.77
CA GLY A 9 -8.73 -6.86 -101.32
C GLY A 9 -10.17 -6.89 -100.77
N VAL A 10 -11.07 -7.63 -101.44
CA VAL A 10 -12.46 -7.78 -100.99
C VAL A 10 -12.54 -8.57 -99.69
N ALA A 11 -11.78 -9.67 -99.57
CA ALA A 11 -11.73 -10.48 -98.35
C ALA A 11 -11.22 -9.67 -97.13
N ALA A 12 -10.16 -8.87 -97.31
CA ALA A 12 -9.62 -8.01 -96.26
C ALA A 12 -10.62 -6.92 -95.82
N ALA A 13 -11.35 -6.31 -96.77
CA ALA A 13 -12.37 -5.31 -96.45
C ALA A 13 -13.56 -5.91 -95.69
N SER A 14 -14.02 -7.10 -96.06
CA SER A 14 -15.10 -7.80 -95.34
C SER A 14 -14.69 -8.24 -93.93
N LEU A 15 -13.44 -8.68 -93.74
CA LEU A 15 -12.91 -9.00 -92.41
C LEU A 15 -12.76 -7.74 -91.57
N GLY A 16 -12.27 -6.64 -92.13
CA GLY A 16 -12.17 -5.35 -91.44
C GLY A 16 -13.53 -4.80 -91.00
N ALA A 17 -14.54 -4.87 -91.87
CA ALA A 17 -15.91 -4.44 -91.57
C ALA A 17 -16.58 -5.32 -90.49
N GLY A 18 -16.36 -6.64 -90.54
CA GLY A 18 -16.84 -7.57 -89.52
C GLY A 18 -16.20 -7.33 -88.15
N LEU A 19 -14.89 -7.04 -88.11
CA LEU A 19 -14.15 -6.74 -86.89
C LEU A 19 -14.57 -5.41 -86.29
N LEU A 20 -14.75 -4.37 -87.12
CA LEU A 20 -15.26 -3.06 -86.68
C LEU A 20 -16.72 -3.12 -86.23
N GLY A 21 -17.57 -3.90 -86.91
CA GLY A 21 -18.95 -4.15 -86.50
C GLY A 21 -19.03 -4.91 -85.18
N TRP A 22 -18.17 -5.90 -84.96
CA TRP A 22 -18.06 -6.60 -83.68
C TRP A 22 -17.52 -5.71 -82.56
N LEU A 23 -16.52 -4.87 -82.83
CA LEU A 23 -15.97 -3.92 -81.86
C LEU A 23 -16.95 -2.78 -81.51
N GLY A 24 -17.72 -2.30 -82.48
CA GLY A 24 -18.78 -1.30 -82.29
C GLY A 24 -20.01 -1.86 -81.58
N GLY A 25 -20.53 -3.01 -82.02
CA GLY A 25 -21.70 -3.66 -81.44
C GLY A 25 -21.47 -4.26 -80.05
N SER A 26 -20.23 -4.62 -79.70
CA SER A 26 -19.88 -5.09 -78.35
C SER A 26 -19.63 -3.96 -77.35
N GLY A 27 -19.81 -2.69 -77.75
CA GLY A 27 -19.61 -1.51 -76.90
C GLY A 27 -18.15 -1.29 -76.49
N ARG A 28 -17.18 -1.92 -77.18
CA ARG A 28 -15.75 -1.83 -76.88
C ARG A 28 -15.12 -0.54 -77.38
N LEU A 29 -15.66 0.04 -78.46
CA LEU A 29 -15.21 1.35 -78.98
C LEU A 29 -15.84 2.55 -78.24
N THR A 30 -17.01 2.36 -77.61
CA THR A 30 -17.77 3.46 -76.98
C THR A 30 -17.57 3.57 -75.47
N GLY A 31 -16.77 2.70 -74.86
CA GLY A 31 -16.51 2.69 -73.41
C GLY A 31 -17.71 2.27 -72.54
N ALA A 32 -18.92 2.14 -73.11
CA ALA A 32 -20.14 1.80 -72.39
C ALA A 32 -20.03 0.45 -71.66
N ARG A 33 -19.42 -0.56 -72.28
CA ARG A 33 -19.18 -1.86 -71.62
C ARG A 33 -18.22 -1.73 -70.43
N ALA A 34 -17.20 -0.87 -70.52
CA ALA A 34 -16.27 -0.64 -69.43
C ALA A 34 -16.95 0.08 -68.26
N GLN A 35 -17.87 1.03 -68.54
CA GLN A 35 -18.68 1.70 -67.53
C GLN A 35 -19.64 0.74 -66.81
N GLU A 36 -20.32 -0.15 -67.54
CA GLU A 36 -21.20 -1.16 -66.95
C GLU A 36 -20.42 -2.18 -66.11
N LEU A 37 -19.25 -2.63 -66.58
CA LEU A 37 -18.39 -3.52 -65.79
C LEU A 37 -17.88 -2.84 -64.52
N ALA A 38 -17.48 -1.57 -64.61
CA ALA A 38 -17.10 -0.77 -63.44
C ALA A 38 -18.28 -0.60 -62.46
N ALA A 39 -19.51 -0.38 -62.96
CA ALA A 39 -20.70 -0.32 -62.13
C ALA A 39 -20.96 -1.66 -61.41
N ILE A 40 -20.87 -2.79 -62.13
CA ILE A 40 -21.00 -4.14 -61.55
C ILE A 40 -19.94 -4.36 -60.46
N GLU A 41 -18.69 -3.94 -60.68
CA GLU A 41 -17.62 -4.03 -59.69
C GLU A 41 -17.91 -3.19 -58.43
N VAL A 42 -18.43 -1.99 -58.60
CA VAL A 42 -18.86 -1.14 -57.46
C VAL A 42 -20.01 -1.78 -56.70
N TYR A 43 -21.01 -2.35 -57.37
CA TYR A 43 -22.13 -3.01 -56.70
C TYR A 43 -21.72 -4.31 -56.00
N THR A 44 -20.84 -5.11 -56.61
CA THR A 44 -20.35 -6.35 -56.02
C THR A 44 -19.51 -6.06 -54.77
N SER A 45 -18.56 -5.13 -54.84
CA SER A 45 -17.77 -4.71 -53.67
C SER A 45 -18.65 -4.10 -52.56
N PHE A 46 -19.69 -3.35 -52.91
CA PHE A 46 -20.67 -2.86 -51.93
C PHE A 46 -21.44 -4.02 -51.26
N LEU A 47 -21.93 -5.00 -52.03
CA LEU A 47 -22.65 -6.15 -51.49
C LEU A 47 -21.76 -7.05 -50.61
N GLU A 48 -20.49 -7.22 -50.99
CA GLU A 48 -19.50 -7.92 -50.18
C GLU A 48 -19.27 -7.21 -48.85
N ARG A 49 -19.06 -5.89 -48.86
CA ARG A 49 -18.95 -5.09 -47.65
C ARG A 49 -20.19 -5.18 -46.77
N VAL A 50 -21.39 -5.05 -47.33
CA VAL A 50 -22.65 -5.19 -46.57
C VAL A 50 -22.78 -6.59 -45.97
N ARG A 51 -22.35 -7.63 -46.69
CA ARG A 51 -22.33 -9.01 -46.17
C ARG A 51 -21.36 -9.15 -45.01
N GLU A 52 -20.16 -8.59 -45.11
CA GLU A 52 -19.17 -8.58 -44.03
C GLU A 52 -19.67 -7.83 -42.80
N GLU A 53 -20.22 -6.61 -42.97
CA GLU A 53 -20.80 -5.82 -41.88
C GLU A 53 -21.95 -6.57 -41.19
N ARG A 54 -22.80 -7.25 -41.96
CA ARG A 54 -23.89 -8.08 -41.44
C ARG A 54 -23.37 -9.29 -40.65
N GLN A 55 -22.28 -9.90 -41.09
CA GLN A 55 -21.64 -11.01 -40.37
C GLN A 55 -20.98 -10.55 -39.08
N GLN A 56 -20.44 -9.33 -39.04
CA GLN A 56 -19.82 -8.75 -37.85
C GLN A 56 -20.85 -8.22 -36.84
N ARG A 57 -22.05 -7.86 -37.29
CA ARG A 57 -23.07 -7.22 -36.46
C ARG A 57 -23.40 -7.99 -35.17
N PRO A 58 -23.63 -9.32 -35.19
CA PRO A 58 -23.89 -10.08 -33.95
C PRO A 58 -22.73 -10.01 -32.95
N VAL A 59 -21.49 -9.95 -33.43
CA VAL A 59 -20.30 -9.84 -32.57
C VAL A 59 -20.25 -8.48 -31.89
N LEU A 60 -20.58 -7.41 -32.62
CA LEU A 60 -20.66 -6.06 -32.07
C LEU A 60 -21.82 -5.92 -31.08
N ASP A 61 -23.00 -6.47 -31.41
CA ASP A 61 -24.17 -6.47 -30.52
C ASP A 61 -23.88 -7.26 -29.23
N ALA A 62 -23.17 -8.39 -29.32
CA ALA A 62 -22.73 -9.15 -28.15
C ALA A 62 -21.74 -8.37 -27.28
N LYS A 63 -20.80 -7.63 -27.89
CA LYS A 63 -19.86 -6.75 -27.16
C LYS A 63 -20.60 -5.59 -26.48
N LEU A 64 -21.51 -4.92 -27.19
CA LEU A 64 -22.32 -3.84 -26.64
C LEU A 64 -23.16 -4.34 -25.47
N LYS A 65 -23.80 -5.51 -25.63
CA LYS A 65 -24.55 -6.17 -24.57
C LYS A 65 -23.67 -6.50 -23.37
N SER A 66 -22.47 -7.03 -23.57
CA SER A 66 -21.53 -7.32 -22.47
C SER A 66 -21.17 -6.07 -21.66
N VAL A 67 -21.05 -4.90 -22.31
CA VAL A 67 -20.83 -3.63 -21.62
C VAL A 67 -22.11 -3.20 -20.88
N ALA A 68 -23.27 -3.26 -21.54
CA ALA A 68 -24.56 -2.90 -20.94
C ALA A 68 -24.93 -3.79 -19.74
N ASP A 69 -24.61 -5.08 -19.77
CA ASP A 69 -24.84 -6.01 -18.65
C ASP A 69 -24.05 -5.60 -17.39
N ARG A 70 -22.96 -4.83 -17.55
CA ARG A 70 -22.17 -4.27 -16.44
C ARG A 70 -22.59 -2.85 -16.06
N THR A 71 -23.61 -2.25 -16.67
CA THR A 71 -24.19 -0.99 -16.21
C THR A 71 -25.31 -1.27 -15.20
N LEU A 72 -25.74 -0.24 -14.47
CA LEU A 72 -26.80 -0.35 -13.47
C LEU A 72 -28.21 -0.11 -14.04
N GLY A 73 -28.33 0.14 -15.33
CA GLY A 73 -29.59 0.38 -16.01
C GLY A 73 -29.44 1.12 -17.34
N PRO A 74 -30.53 1.25 -18.13
CA PRO A 74 -30.54 1.94 -19.42
C PRO A 74 -30.82 3.45 -19.32
N SER A 75 -31.16 3.95 -18.14
CA SER A 75 -31.54 5.34 -17.89
C SER A 75 -30.89 5.87 -16.62
N ALA A 76 -30.76 7.20 -16.54
CA ALA A 76 -30.16 7.85 -15.39
C ALA A 76 -30.90 7.56 -14.07
N GLU A 77 -32.24 7.49 -14.09
CA GLU A 77 -33.05 7.18 -12.91
C GLU A 77 -32.85 5.73 -12.45
N SER A 78 -32.77 4.78 -13.40
CA SER A 78 -32.49 3.38 -13.10
C SER A 78 -31.09 3.21 -12.50
N VAL A 79 -30.11 3.94 -13.04
CA VAL A 79 -28.73 3.93 -12.53
C VAL A 79 -28.63 4.58 -11.16
N ASP A 80 -29.32 5.70 -10.94
CA ASP A 80 -29.38 6.37 -9.63
C ASP A 80 -29.96 5.42 -8.56
N GLY A 81 -31.15 4.88 -8.79
CA GLY A 81 -31.79 3.94 -7.87
C GLY A 81 -30.96 2.68 -7.65
N GLY A 82 -30.38 2.12 -8.73
CA GLY A 82 -29.51 0.95 -8.66
C GLY A 82 -28.23 1.21 -7.88
N LEU A 83 -27.58 2.35 -8.09
CA LEU A 83 -26.35 2.75 -7.40
C LEU A 83 -26.63 2.98 -5.92
N ARG A 84 -27.66 3.76 -5.59
CA ARG A 84 -28.05 4.00 -4.19
C ARG A 84 -28.40 2.71 -3.47
N GLY A 85 -29.21 1.85 -4.07
CA GLY A 85 -29.60 0.56 -3.48
C GLY A 85 -28.41 -0.36 -3.22
N ARG A 86 -27.44 -0.42 -4.14
CA ARG A 86 -26.23 -1.23 -3.96
C ARG A 86 -25.29 -0.65 -2.90
N LEU A 87 -25.06 0.66 -2.91
CA LEU A 87 -24.20 1.31 -1.92
C LEU A 87 -24.80 1.23 -0.51
N ASN A 88 -26.11 1.42 -0.36
CA ASN A 88 -26.79 1.24 0.92
C ASN A 88 -26.62 -0.20 1.44
N ARG A 89 -26.88 -1.20 0.59
CA ARG A 89 -26.69 -2.61 0.95
C ARG A 89 -25.27 -2.89 1.42
N ILE A 90 -24.26 -2.39 0.71
CA ILE A 90 -22.85 -2.55 1.09
C ILE A 90 -22.56 -1.88 2.44
N GLY A 91 -23.07 -0.67 2.66
CA GLY A 91 -22.89 0.04 3.92
C GLY A 91 -23.54 -0.67 5.11
N GLU A 92 -24.73 -1.22 4.91
CA GLU A 92 -25.47 -2.02 5.88
C GLU A 92 -24.78 -3.35 6.19
N GLU A 93 -24.31 -4.08 5.17
CA GLU A 93 -23.54 -5.32 5.30
C GLU A 93 -22.31 -5.12 6.20
N LEU A 94 -21.65 -3.96 6.08
CA LEU A 94 -20.45 -3.60 6.84
C LEU A 94 -20.75 -2.93 8.19
N ARG A 95 -22.02 -2.69 8.50
CA ARG A 95 -22.49 -2.05 9.75
C ARG A 95 -21.81 -0.70 10.02
N LEU A 96 -21.71 0.13 8.98
CA LEU A 96 -21.23 1.51 9.14
C LEU A 96 -22.30 2.35 9.86
N ALA A 97 -21.86 3.19 10.80
CA ALA A 97 -22.74 4.19 11.42
C ALA A 97 -22.88 5.42 10.52
N ASP A 98 -23.94 6.20 10.72
CA ASP A 98 -24.20 7.46 9.99
C ASP A 98 -24.05 7.34 8.47
N LEU A 99 -24.54 6.23 7.91
CA LEU A 99 -24.46 5.93 6.49
C LEU A 99 -25.27 6.96 5.69
N ALA A 100 -24.62 7.61 4.74
CA ALA A 100 -25.25 8.51 3.79
C ALA A 100 -24.79 8.19 2.37
N VAL A 101 -25.75 8.10 1.46
CA VAL A 101 -25.50 7.87 0.04
C VAL A 101 -26.14 8.99 -0.78
N SER A 102 -25.31 9.63 -1.60
CA SER A 102 -25.73 10.71 -2.48
C SER A 102 -25.33 10.41 -3.92
N THR A 103 -26.11 10.96 -4.83
CA THR A 103 -25.85 10.94 -6.26
C THR A 103 -26.02 12.35 -6.77
N GLU A 104 -25.09 12.77 -7.63
CA GLU A 104 -25.13 14.09 -8.21
C GLU A 104 -26.13 14.11 -9.37
N SER A 105 -26.93 15.16 -9.44
CA SER A 105 -27.89 15.38 -10.53
C SER A 105 -27.23 15.78 -11.85
N ASP A 106 -25.98 16.23 -11.78
CA ASP A 106 -25.20 16.67 -12.93
C ASP A 106 -24.73 15.45 -13.71
N LYS A 107 -25.27 15.33 -14.93
CA LYS A 107 -24.99 14.26 -15.87
C LYS A 107 -24.01 14.78 -16.90
N GLU A 108 -22.81 14.24 -16.92
CA GLU A 108 -21.83 14.58 -17.93
C GLU A 108 -22.03 13.68 -19.15
N ARG A 109 -22.40 14.31 -20.27
CA ARG A 109 -22.48 13.63 -21.57
C ARG A 109 -21.13 13.75 -22.24
N ILE A 110 -20.44 12.63 -22.39
CA ILE A 110 -19.14 12.62 -23.06
C ILE A 110 -19.36 12.77 -24.56
N GLY A 111 -18.51 13.60 -25.18
CA GLY A 111 -18.56 13.84 -26.62
C GLY A 111 -18.33 12.55 -27.40
N THR A 112 -19.17 12.30 -28.40
CA THR A 112 -19.05 11.11 -29.25
C THR A 112 -18.00 11.30 -30.35
N PRO A 113 -17.16 10.28 -30.62
CA PRO A 113 -16.31 10.24 -31.81
C PRO A 113 -17.12 10.31 -33.12
N ALA A 114 -18.42 10.00 -33.09
CA ALA A 114 -19.33 10.05 -34.24
C ALA A 114 -19.38 11.44 -34.90
N ARG A 115 -18.99 12.50 -34.20
CA ARG A 115 -18.85 13.85 -34.80
C ARG A 115 -17.84 13.94 -35.93
N SER A 116 -16.83 13.07 -35.93
CA SER A 116 -15.79 13.04 -36.97
C SER A 116 -16.16 12.14 -38.15
N GLU A 117 -17.00 11.12 -37.93
CA GLU A 117 -17.37 10.11 -38.92
C GLU A 117 -18.67 10.44 -39.67
N PHE A 118 -19.64 11.07 -39.00
CA PHE A 118 -20.97 11.31 -39.56
C PHE A 118 -21.15 12.73 -40.08
N THR A 119 -21.85 12.84 -41.20
CA THR A 119 -22.12 14.13 -41.84
C THR A 119 -23.27 14.88 -41.17
N ALA A 120 -23.47 16.16 -41.51
CA ALA A 120 -24.61 16.94 -41.00
C ALA A 120 -25.99 16.35 -41.38
N LYS A 121 -26.06 15.49 -42.41
CA LYS A 121 -27.30 14.79 -42.80
C LYS A 121 -27.69 13.69 -41.82
N GLU A 122 -26.74 13.19 -41.03
CA GLU A 122 -26.92 12.12 -40.03
C GLU A 122 -26.82 12.68 -38.61
N ARG A 123 -27.40 13.88 -38.42
CA ARG A 123 -27.28 14.65 -37.18
C ARG A 123 -27.68 13.88 -35.93
N SER A 124 -28.69 13.01 -36.03
CA SER A 124 -29.14 12.17 -34.91
C SER A 124 -28.06 11.22 -34.43
N LEU A 125 -27.37 10.53 -35.35
CA LEU A 125 -26.26 9.62 -35.02
C LEU A 125 -25.02 10.39 -34.57
N ARG A 126 -24.78 11.55 -35.17
CA ARG A 126 -23.63 12.42 -34.89
C ARG A 126 -23.67 13.06 -33.50
N ASP A 127 -24.86 13.44 -33.04
CA ASP A 127 -25.04 14.19 -31.79
C ASP A 127 -25.50 13.28 -30.62
N GLN A 128 -25.75 11.99 -30.86
CA GLN A 128 -26.12 11.02 -29.84
C GLN A 128 -24.93 10.74 -28.89
N PRO A 129 -25.11 10.85 -27.56
CA PRO A 129 -24.05 10.48 -26.62
C PRO A 129 -23.87 8.96 -26.58
N ASP A 130 -22.62 8.49 -26.63
CA ASP A 130 -22.32 7.07 -26.55
C ASP A 130 -22.55 6.51 -25.14
N PHE A 131 -22.26 7.32 -24.13
CA PHE A 131 -22.48 7.01 -22.73
C PHE A 131 -22.65 8.28 -21.90
N VAL A 132 -23.28 8.11 -20.74
CA VAL A 132 -23.53 9.17 -19.77
C VAL A 132 -22.91 8.79 -18.45
N GLU A 133 -22.16 9.71 -17.86
CA GLU A 133 -21.57 9.53 -16.53
C GLU A 133 -22.54 9.97 -15.44
N VAL A 134 -22.58 9.18 -14.36
CA VAL A 134 -23.34 9.46 -13.14
C VAL A 134 -22.38 9.39 -11.97
N ARG A 135 -22.31 10.47 -11.19
CA ARG A 135 -21.45 10.55 -10.02
C ARG A 135 -22.25 10.22 -8.76
N GLY A 136 -21.61 9.49 -7.86
CA GLY A 136 -22.19 9.12 -6.58
C GLY A 136 -21.14 9.13 -5.49
N SER A 137 -21.61 9.24 -4.25
CA SER A 137 -20.76 9.10 -3.09
C SER A 137 -21.46 8.36 -1.96
N ILE A 138 -20.66 7.63 -1.19
CA ILE A 138 -21.05 6.96 0.04
C ILE A 138 -20.15 7.47 1.16
N SER A 139 -20.76 7.84 2.29
CA SER A 139 -20.05 8.18 3.50
C SER A 139 -20.62 7.44 4.69
N GLY A 140 -19.78 7.17 5.68
CA GLY A 140 -20.18 6.59 6.95
C GLY A 140 -19.04 6.62 7.95
N GLU A 141 -19.30 6.15 9.16
CA GLU A 141 -18.33 6.10 10.25
C GLU A 141 -18.17 4.68 10.78
N GLY A 142 -16.92 4.21 10.90
CA GLY A 142 -16.61 2.88 11.41
C GLY A 142 -15.17 2.76 11.86
N THR A 143 -14.71 1.54 12.09
CA THR A 143 -13.29 1.23 12.28
C THR A 143 -12.54 1.35 10.94
N LEU A 144 -11.21 1.46 10.99
CA LEU A 144 -10.40 1.45 9.76
C LEU A 144 -10.61 0.17 8.94
N ASP A 145 -10.75 -0.99 9.59
CA ASP A 145 -11.04 -2.26 8.92
C ASP A 145 -12.36 -2.19 8.15
N GLN A 146 -13.42 -1.64 8.74
CA GLN A 146 -14.70 -1.44 8.06
C GLN A 146 -14.58 -0.47 6.87
N ALA A 147 -13.83 0.64 7.03
CA ALA A 147 -13.61 1.61 5.95
C ALA A 147 -12.83 0.98 4.78
N MET A 148 -11.80 0.18 5.05
CA MET A 148 -11.06 -0.53 4.01
C MET A 148 -11.90 -1.63 3.34
N ARG A 149 -12.70 -2.36 4.12
CA ARG A 149 -13.65 -3.34 3.58
C ARG A 149 -14.69 -2.67 2.68
N LEU A 150 -15.14 -1.46 2.99
CA LEU A 150 -16.04 -0.69 2.13
C LEU A 150 -15.40 -0.43 0.77
N VAL A 151 -14.18 0.10 0.75
CA VAL A 151 -13.46 0.41 -0.50
C VAL A 151 -13.26 -0.86 -1.32
N HIS A 152 -12.77 -1.95 -0.70
CA HIS A 152 -12.57 -3.23 -1.38
C HIS A 152 -13.90 -3.81 -1.89
N ARG A 153 -14.95 -3.75 -1.08
CA ARG A 153 -16.29 -4.26 -1.44
C ARG A 153 -16.85 -3.52 -2.65
N ILE A 154 -16.69 -2.19 -2.68
CA ILE A 154 -17.03 -1.38 -3.86
C ILE A 154 -16.19 -1.87 -5.03
N GLU A 155 -14.86 -1.91 -4.91
CA GLU A 155 -13.93 -2.28 -5.98
C GLU A 155 -14.28 -3.60 -6.67
N VAL A 156 -14.62 -4.64 -5.90
CA VAL A 156 -14.92 -5.98 -6.45
C VAL A 156 -16.32 -6.12 -7.05
N GLU A 157 -17.20 -5.12 -6.91
CA GLU A 157 -18.51 -5.18 -7.55
C GLU A 157 -18.38 -5.24 -9.09
N PRO A 158 -19.22 -6.03 -9.78
CA PRO A 158 -19.06 -6.34 -11.19
C PRO A 158 -19.41 -5.19 -12.14
N TRP A 159 -20.13 -4.17 -11.64
CA TRP A 159 -20.57 -3.04 -12.45
C TRP A 159 -19.41 -2.11 -12.81
N ILE A 160 -19.51 -1.43 -13.95
CA ILE A 160 -18.49 -0.49 -14.44
C ILE A 160 -18.49 0.75 -13.54
N LYS A 161 -17.33 1.05 -12.97
CA LYS A 161 -17.15 2.20 -12.09
C LYS A 161 -15.69 2.65 -12.07
N ARG A 162 -15.50 3.89 -11.68
CA ARG A 162 -14.21 4.49 -11.33
C ARG A 162 -14.33 5.08 -9.94
N VAL A 163 -13.39 4.77 -9.06
CA VAL A 163 -13.27 5.44 -7.76
C VAL A 163 -12.45 6.70 -7.96
N ASP A 164 -13.06 7.87 -7.75
CA ASP A 164 -12.42 9.16 -8.01
C ASP A 164 -11.69 9.66 -6.77
N GLN A 165 -12.25 9.42 -5.59
CA GLN A 165 -11.66 9.89 -4.33
C GLN A 165 -12.04 8.95 -3.19
N VAL A 166 -11.06 8.63 -2.35
CA VAL A 166 -11.26 8.03 -1.02
C VAL A 166 -10.70 8.99 0.01
N ARG A 167 -11.52 9.36 0.99
CA ARG A 167 -11.13 10.21 2.11
C ARG A 167 -11.42 9.48 3.41
N LEU A 168 -10.42 9.50 4.30
CA LEU A 168 -10.45 8.90 5.62
C LEU A 168 -10.12 9.99 6.63
N ASP A 169 -11.12 10.44 7.38
CA ASP A 169 -10.94 11.43 8.44
C ASP A 169 -11.03 10.72 9.79
N PRO A 170 -9.97 10.72 10.62
CA PRO A 170 -10.02 10.08 11.94
C PRO A 170 -10.93 10.85 12.88
N VAL A 171 -11.68 10.10 13.70
CA VAL A 171 -12.60 10.61 14.72
C VAL A 171 -12.25 9.94 16.05
N GLN A 172 -12.54 10.59 17.18
CA GLN A 172 -12.33 10.03 18.53
C GLN A 172 -10.89 9.49 18.76
N GLY A 173 -9.87 10.29 18.40
CA GLY A 173 -8.47 9.90 18.63
C GLY A 173 -7.95 8.78 17.73
N GLY A 174 -8.65 8.47 16.63
CA GLY A 174 -8.21 7.51 15.61
C GLY A 174 -8.76 6.09 15.78
N GLU A 175 -9.62 5.85 16.78
CA GLU A 175 -10.32 4.57 16.92
C GLU A 175 -11.41 4.39 15.86
N ARG A 176 -12.09 5.49 15.50
CA ARG A 176 -13.09 5.53 14.43
C ARG A 176 -12.58 6.40 13.29
N VAL A 177 -13.06 6.11 12.09
CA VAL A 177 -12.72 6.82 10.87
C VAL A 177 -14.02 7.09 10.12
N ARG A 178 -14.21 8.36 9.76
CA ARG A 178 -15.22 8.75 8.79
C ARG A 178 -14.66 8.50 7.40
N VAL A 179 -15.33 7.65 6.66
CA VAL A 179 -14.98 7.32 5.28
C VAL A 179 -15.91 8.05 4.34
N LEU A 180 -15.36 8.61 3.26
CA LEU A 180 -16.08 9.13 2.11
C LEU A 180 -15.45 8.53 0.85
N VAL A 181 -16.26 7.86 0.05
CA VAL A 181 -15.85 7.34 -1.27
C VAL A 181 -16.69 8.04 -2.33
N ARG A 182 -16.03 8.74 -3.24
CA ARG A 182 -16.65 9.31 -4.46
C ARG A 182 -16.32 8.43 -5.64
N MET A 183 -17.31 8.18 -6.49
CA MET A 183 -17.18 7.33 -7.64
C MET A 183 -18.03 7.82 -8.81
N THR A 184 -17.59 7.46 -10.00
CA THR A 184 -18.30 7.69 -11.26
C THR A 184 -18.67 6.34 -11.85
N THR A 185 -19.93 6.18 -12.25
CA THR A 185 -20.43 5.05 -13.04
C THR A 185 -20.93 5.55 -14.39
N LEU A 186 -21.08 4.65 -15.35
CA LEU A 186 -21.59 4.99 -16.68
C LEU A 186 -22.76 4.11 -17.09
N PHE A 187 -23.56 4.63 -18.01
CA PHE A 187 -24.56 3.85 -18.72
C PHE A 187 -24.70 4.28 -20.17
N ILE A 188 -25.31 3.40 -20.97
CA ILE A 188 -25.61 3.63 -22.38
C ILE A 188 -27.11 3.87 -22.49
N GLU A 189 -27.50 5.01 -23.05
CA GLU A 189 -28.91 5.37 -23.19
C GLU A 189 -29.65 4.38 -24.08
N GLY A 190 -30.77 3.84 -23.59
CA GLY A 190 -31.66 2.98 -24.37
C GLY A 190 -31.20 1.53 -24.54
N VAL A 191 -30.02 1.15 -24.05
CA VAL A 191 -29.52 -0.23 -24.07
C VAL A 191 -29.73 -0.87 -22.71
N SER A 192 -30.65 -1.83 -22.62
CA SER A 192 -30.88 -2.58 -21.39
C SER A 192 -29.90 -3.75 -21.27
N GLY A 193 -29.16 -3.77 -20.18
CA GLY A 193 -28.37 -4.91 -19.73
C GLY A 193 -29.14 -5.78 -18.75
N GLN A 194 -28.71 -7.03 -18.63
CA GLN A 194 -29.01 -7.84 -17.46
C GLN A 194 -27.90 -7.63 -16.44
N PRO A 195 -28.18 -6.98 -15.29
CA PRO A 195 -27.13 -6.61 -14.35
C PRO A 195 -26.39 -7.86 -13.86
N VAL A 196 -25.07 -7.87 -14.03
CA VAL A 196 -24.21 -8.99 -13.59
C VAL A 196 -24.41 -9.30 -12.11
N ALA A 197 -24.44 -10.60 -11.81
CA ALA A 197 -24.59 -11.17 -10.48
C ALA A 197 -23.51 -10.66 -9.50
N GLN A 198 -23.82 -10.70 -8.20
CA GLN A 198 -22.97 -10.20 -7.11
C GLN A 198 -21.49 -10.61 -7.22
N ALA A 199 -20.61 -9.83 -6.59
CA ALA A 199 -19.17 -10.12 -6.56
C ALA A 199 -18.90 -11.58 -6.15
N SER A 200 -17.91 -12.22 -6.80
CA SER A 200 -17.57 -13.60 -6.50
C SER A 200 -17.00 -13.74 -5.09
N GLY A 201 -17.23 -14.90 -4.46
CA GLY A 201 -16.69 -15.19 -3.12
C GLY A 201 -15.16 -15.10 -3.07
N GLU A 202 -14.48 -15.46 -4.17
CA GLU A 202 -13.03 -15.32 -4.30
C GLU A 202 -12.59 -13.85 -4.28
N ALA A 203 -13.28 -12.97 -5.02
CA ALA A 203 -12.98 -11.55 -5.04
C ALA A 203 -13.20 -10.91 -3.64
N LEU A 204 -14.21 -11.37 -2.91
CA LEU A 204 -14.43 -10.95 -1.51
C LEU A 204 -13.33 -11.46 -0.58
N ALA A 205 -12.92 -12.73 -0.72
CA ALA A 205 -11.87 -13.35 0.08
C ALA A 205 -10.48 -12.70 -0.15
N ALA A 206 -10.29 -12.08 -1.32
CA ALA A 206 -9.10 -11.32 -1.64
C ALA A 206 -8.86 -10.12 -0.69
N PHE A 207 -9.81 -9.73 0.17
CA PHE A 207 -9.55 -8.72 1.20
C PHE A 207 -8.51 -9.16 2.25
N SER A 208 -8.33 -10.46 2.45
CA SER A 208 -7.43 -11.04 3.48
C SER A 208 -6.01 -10.44 3.48
N LYS A 209 -5.48 -10.07 2.30
CA LYS A 209 -4.17 -9.43 2.13
C LYS A 209 -4.07 -8.02 2.72
N PHE A 210 -5.19 -7.35 2.97
CA PHE A 210 -5.23 -5.99 3.55
C PHE A 210 -5.49 -5.98 5.07
N VAL A 211 -5.85 -7.12 5.66
CA VAL A 211 -6.14 -7.24 7.10
C VAL A 211 -4.99 -6.76 8.00
N PRO A 212 -3.70 -7.09 7.74
CA PRO A 212 -2.61 -6.60 8.58
C PRO A 212 -2.48 -5.08 8.60
N PHE A 213 -2.77 -4.42 7.48
CA PHE A 213 -2.72 -2.96 7.37
C PHE A 213 -3.88 -2.31 8.15
N ALA A 214 -5.08 -2.88 8.05
CA ALA A 214 -6.23 -2.43 8.82
C ALA A 214 -6.01 -2.56 10.34
N GLN A 215 -5.36 -3.63 10.79
CA GLN A 215 -5.07 -3.87 12.21
C GLN A 215 -4.03 -2.90 12.80
N ARG A 216 -3.02 -2.49 12.00
CA ARG A 216 -1.98 -1.57 12.47
C ARG A 216 -2.51 -0.16 12.74
N ASN A 217 -3.61 0.23 12.07
CA ASN A 217 -4.30 1.51 12.17
C ASN A 217 -3.38 2.74 12.36
N PRO A 218 -2.90 3.37 11.26
CA PRO A 218 -1.96 4.49 11.33
C PRO A 218 -2.57 5.76 11.96
N PHE A 219 -3.90 5.83 12.14
CA PHE A 219 -4.56 6.98 12.74
C PHE A 219 -4.61 6.93 14.26
N ARG A 220 -4.41 5.75 14.85
CA ARG A 220 -4.41 5.62 16.30
C ARG A 220 -3.11 6.18 16.84
N VAL A 221 -3.22 7.20 17.69
CA VAL A 221 -2.07 7.68 18.45
C VAL A 221 -1.66 6.53 19.38
N PRO A 222 -0.41 6.01 19.30
CA PRO A 222 0.02 4.97 20.22
C PRO A 222 -0.14 5.51 21.64
N PRO A 223 -0.66 4.70 22.58
CA PRO A 223 -0.76 5.12 23.97
C PRO A 223 0.64 5.57 24.41
N PRO A 224 0.74 6.66 25.19
CA PRO A 224 2.03 7.12 25.68
C PRO A 224 2.73 5.92 26.31
N THR A 225 3.96 5.64 25.85
CA THR A 225 4.80 4.60 26.45
C THR A 225 4.69 4.77 27.95
N PRO A 226 4.30 3.72 28.71
CA PRO A 226 4.16 3.84 30.15
C PRO A 226 5.41 4.54 30.67
N ALA A 227 5.22 5.67 31.37
CA ALA A 227 6.34 6.34 31.98
C ALA A 227 7.14 5.26 32.71
N PRO A 228 8.47 5.18 32.51
CA PRO A 228 9.28 4.22 33.26
C PRO A 228 8.81 4.33 34.71
N PRO A 229 8.45 3.19 35.35
CA PRO A 229 7.90 3.21 36.70
C PRO A 229 8.76 4.18 37.50
N PRO A 230 8.14 5.14 38.24
CA PRO A 230 8.90 6.17 38.95
C PRO A 230 10.02 5.43 39.61
N ALA A 231 11.26 5.81 39.28
CA ALA A 231 12.43 5.17 39.83
C ALA A 231 12.14 5.09 41.32
N VAL A 232 11.81 3.88 41.79
CA VAL A 232 11.75 3.64 43.21
C VAL A 232 13.12 4.13 43.59
N ALA A 233 13.19 5.14 44.45
CA ALA A 233 14.44 5.54 45.01
C ALA A 233 14.95 4.25 45.66
N GLN A 234 15.76 3.48 44.91
CA GLN A 234 16.78 2.64 45.44
C GLN A 234 17.49 3.66 46.29
N LYS A 235 17.24 3.58 47.60
CA LYS A 235 18.17 4.13 48.58
C LYS A 235 19.52 3.80 48.00
N SER A 236 20.28 4.83 47.65
CA SER A 236 21.68 4.67 47.30
C SER A 236 22.22 3.64 48.29
N PRO A 237 22.84 2.54 47.84
CA PRO A 237 23.42 1.59 48.78
C PRO A 237 24.21 2.43 49.79
N PRO A 238 23.99 2.22 51.10
CA PRO A 238 24.68 3.02 52.10
C PRO A 238 26.17 2.98 51.75
N PRO A 239 26.88 4.12 51.84
CA PRO A 239 28.33 4.11 51.60
C PRO A 239 28.91 2.93 52.38
N PRO A 240 29.78 2.10 51.75
CA PRO A 240 30.33 0.93 52.43
C PRO A 240 30.83 1.38 53.79
N PRO A 241 30.47 0.66 54.88
CA PRO A 241 30.85 1.07 56.22
C PRO A 241 32.35 1.32 56.20
N THR A 242 32.76 2.55 56.50
CA THR A 242 34.16 2.91 56.60
C THR A 242 34.79 1.97 57.62
N PHE A 243 35.85 1.27 57.22
CA PHE A 243 36.51 0.32 58.10
C PHE A 243 36.87 1.03 59.43
N PRO A 244 36.50 0.47 60.60
CA PRO A 244 36.60 1.20 61.86
C PRO A 244 38.03 1.18 62.39
N TRP A 245 38.94 1.94 61.77
CA TRP A 245 40.36 2.00 62.11
C TRP A 245 40.60 2.32 63.59
N ASN A 246 39.80 3.21 64.16
CA ASN A 246 39.86 3.60 65.58
C ASN A 246 39.51 2.47 66.56
N GLN A 247 38.88 1.40 66.09
CA GLN A 247 38.54 0.25 66.93
C GLN A 247 39.65 -0.80 66.96
N TRP A 248 40.61 -0.77 66.04
CA TRP A 248 41.68 -1.77 65.99
C TRP A 248 42.93 -1.24 66.69
N LYS A 249 43.24 -1.84 67.83
CA LYS A 249 44.39 -1.50 68.68
C LYS A 249 45.51 -2.50 68.48
N LEU A 250 46.74 -2.03 68.26
CA LEU A 250 47.91 -2.90 68.27
C LEU A 250 48.19 -3.30 69.72
N THR A 251 48.06 -4.60 70.00
CA THR A 251 48.14 -5.14 71.37
C THR A 251 49.40 -5.93 71.64
N GLY A 252 50.07 -6.43 70.60
CA GLY A 252 51.25 -7.28 70.78
C GLY A 252 52.06 -7.44 69.52
N ARG A 253 53.31 -7.83 69.72
CA ARG A 253 54.18 -8.44 68.72
C ARG A 253 54.39 -9.89 69.13
N LEU A 254 54.19 -10.81 68.20
CA LEU A 254 54.55 -12.22 68.37
C LEU A 254 55.68 -12.53 67.40
N ASP A 255 56.78 -13.09 67.88
CA ASP A 255 57.83 -13.57 66.99
C ASP A 255 57.54 -15.02 66.61
N GLY A 256 57.15 -15.22 65.35
CA GLY A 256 56.83 -16.52 64.78
C GLY A 256 57.91 -17.03 63.82
N PRO A 257 57.80 -18.29 63.35
CA PRO A 257 58.77 -18.89 62.42
C PRO A 257 58.83 -18.20 61.04
N LEU A 258 57.83 -17.37 60.70
CA LEU A 258 57.74 -16.61 59.45
C LEU A 258 58.12 -15.12 59.62
N GLY A 259 58.56 -14.71 60.80
CA GLY A 259 58.89 -13.33 61.15
C GLY A 259 58.03 -12.78 62.28
N SER A 260 58.19 -11.49 62.57
CA SER A 260 57.42 -10.80 63.61
C SER A 260 56.00 -10.49 63.13
N GLU A 261 55.01 -11.02 63.83
CA GLU A 261 53.59 -10.87 63.55
C GLU A 261 52.98 -9.79 64.47
N ALA A 262 52.08 -8.98 63.93
CA ALA A 262 51.37 -7.94 64.66
C ALA A 262 50.01 -8.43 65.16
N CYS A 263 49.77 -8.35 66.47
CA CYS A 263 48.53 -8.75 67.10
C CYS A 263 47.63 -7.55 67.37
N PHE A 264 46.45 -7.56 66.76
CA PHE A 264 45.42 -6.56 66.92
C PHE A 264 44.27 -7.07 67.77
N ARG A 265 43.67 -6.16 68.52
CA ARG A 265 42.40 -6.39 69.20
C ARG A 265 41.43 -5.29 68.84
N ASN A 266 40.22 -5.68 68.46
CA ASN A 266 39.12 -4.76 68.27
C ASN A 266 38.56 -4.34 69.65
N THR A 267 38.56 -3.05 69.96
CA THR A 267 38.14 -2.50 71.25
C THR A 267 36.62 -2.53 71.45
N ALA A 268 35.84 -2.60 70.37
CA ALA A 268 34.38 -2.68 70.41
C ALA A 268 33.89 -4.14 70.50
N THR A 269 34.50 -5.06 69.73
CA THR A 269 34.02 -6.45 69.61
C THR A 269 34.85 -7.46 70.40
N ASN A 270 36.00 -7.06 70.95
CA ASN A 270 37.02 -7.95 71.52
C ASN A 270 37.61 -9.00 70.56
N ALA A 271 37.31 -8.90 69.25
CA ALA A 271 37.91 -9.77 68.25
C ALA A 271 39.43 -9.59 68.23
N THR A 272 40.17 -10.68 68.07
CA THR A 272 41.64 -10.66 67.92
C THR A 272 42.02 -11.06 66.52
N MET A 273 43.07 -10.46 66.00
CA MET A 273 43.57 -10.75 64.67
C MET A 273 45.09 -10.62 64.65
N THR A 274 45.76 -11.59 64.05
CA THR A 274 47.23 -11.59 63.92
C THR A 274 47.60 -11.44 62.46
N LEU A 275 48.53 -10.54 62.17
CA LEU A 275 49.03 -10.27 60.82
C LEU A 275 50.50 -10.62 60.74
N ALA A 276 50.83 -11.59 59.90
CA ALA A 276 52.21 -11.81 59.43
C ALA A 276 52.58 -10.73 58.38
N PRO A 277 53.87 -10.46 58.13
CA PRO A 277 54.30 -9.56 57.06
C PRO A 277 53.64 -9.90 55.71
N GLY A 278 53.11 -8.89 55.02
CA GLY A 278 52.27 -9.02 53.82
C GLY A 278 50.77 -9.23 54.12
N GLY A 279 50.40 -9.50 55.37
CA GLY A 279 49.02 -9.60 55.83
C GLY A 279 48.30 -8.25 55.78
N ARG A 280 46.98 -8.27 55.56
CA ARG A 280 46.19 -7.07 55.36
C ARG A 280 45.16 -6.85 56.47
N LEU A 281 45.06 -5.60 56.92
CA LEU A 281 43.99 -5.09 57.74
C LEU A 281 43.21 -4.06 56.90
N SER A 282 42.06 -4.46 56.38
CA SER A 282 41.35 -3.72 55.32
C SER A 282 42.31 -3.43 54.15
N ASP A 283 42.58 -2.15 53.87
CA ASP A 283 43.42 -1.72 52.74
C ASP A 283 44.89 -1.49 53.14
N ALA A 284 45.22 -1.64 54.44
CA ALA A 284 46.58 -1.50 54.93
C ALA A 284 47.30 -2.84 54.94
N GLU A 285 48.47 -2.89 54.32
CA GLU A 285 49.35 -4.05 54.33
C GLU A 285 50.40 -3.90 55.42
N PHE A 286 50.52 -4.91 56.29
CA PHE A 286 51.53 -4.95 57.34
C PHE A 286 52.89 -5.30 56.72
N VAL A 287 53.88 -4.42 56.90
CA VAL A 287 55.22 -4.59 56.32
C VAL A 287 56.17 -5.27 57.30
N GLY A 288 56.03 -4.97 58.60
CA GLY A 288 56.88 -5.49 59.65
C GLY A 288 56.94 -4.56 60.86
N PHE A 289 57.87 -4.81 61.77
CA PHE A 289 58.15 -3.92 62.90
C PHE A 289 59.44 -3.14 62.67
N ASP A 290 59.43 -1.87 63.04
CA ASP A 290 60.63 -1.04 63.20
C ASP A 290 60.70 -0.56 64.65
N GLY A 291 61.65 -1.11 65.40
CA GLY A 291 61.69 -0.97 66.85
C GLY A 291 60.41 -1.47 67.54
N GLY A 292 59.72 -0.57 68.23
CA GLY A 292 58.46 -0.82 68.96
C GLY A 292 57.18 -0.57 68.17
N ALA A 293 57.28 -0.08 66.93
CA ALA A 293 56.14 0.30 66.10
C ALA A 293 55.92 -0.68 64.94
N ALA A 294 54.66 -0.95 64.63
CA ALA A 294 54.27 -1.70 63.45
C ALA A 294 54.19 -0.77 62.23
N LEU A 295 54.87 -1.15 61.15
CA LEU A 295 54.88 -0.44 59.87
C LEU A 295 53.82 -0.99 58.93
N PHE A 296 53.08 -0.10 58.31
CA PHE A 296 52.03 -0.40 57.36
C PHE A 296 52.17 0.43 56.09
N ARG A 297 51.68 -0.15 54.99
CA ARG A 297 51.55 0.51 53.69
C ARG A 297 50.08 0.61 53.32
N LEU A 298 49.59 1.82 53.05
CA LEU A 298 48.25 2.09 52.52
C LEU A 298 48.41 2.89 51.23
N ALA A 299 48.02 2.29 50.10
CA ALA A 299 48.33 2.80 48.77
C ALA A 299 49.84 3.08 48.62
N GLU A 300 50.25 4.36 48.48
CA GLU A 300 51.65 4.78 48.32
C GLU A 300 52.28 5.34 49.62
N ALA A 301 51.48 5.50 50.69
CA ALA A 301 51.94 6.07 51.96
C ALA A 301 52.35 4.97 52.95
N HIS A 302 53.43 5.23 53.69
CA HIS A 302 53.86 4.41 54.81
C HIS A 302 53.46 5.08 56.12
N PHE A 303 52.98 4.28 57.06
CA PHE A 303 52.61 4.77 58.39
C PHE A 303 53.05 3.80 59.47
N ARG A 304 53.35 4.35 60.64
CA ARG A 304 53.75 3.60 61.83
C ARG A 304 52.65 3.67 62.88
N VAL A 305 52.44 2.56 63.59
CA VAL A 305 51.48 2.45 64.70
C VAL A 305 52.23 1.87 65.90
N GLU A 306 52.27 2.65 66.97
CA GLU A 306 52.93 2.25 68.21
C GLU A 306 52.17 1.13 68.94
N LEU A 307 52.90 0.31 69.70
CA LEU A 307 52.30 -0.70 70.54
C LEU A 307 51.38 -0.05 71.59
N GLY A 308 50.12 -0.47 71.63
CA GLY A 308 49.11 0.12 72.50
C GLY A 308 48.37 1.31 71.90
N ALA A 309 48.69 1.72 70.66
CA ALA A 309 47.93 2.73 69.92
C ALA A 309 46.86 2.07 69.03
N THR A 310 45.85 2.86 68.66
CA THR A 310 44.84 2.50 67.67
C THR A 310 45.30 2.90 66.26
N MET A 311 44.78 2.26 65.22
CA MET A 311 45.23 2.53 63.83
C MET A 311 44.91 3.94 63.33
N ASP A 312 44.03 4.70 64.00
CA ASP A 312 43.77 6.12 63.74
C ASP A 312 44.84 7.05 64.31
N GLN A 313 45.58 6.61 65.34
CA GLN A 313 46.73 7.28 65.94
C GLN A 313 48.04 7.01 65.17
N ARG A 314 47.92 6.58 63.92
CA ARG A 314 49.06 6.31 63.05
C ARG A 314 49.80 7.59 62.70
N GLU A 315 51.12 7.49 62.67
CA GLU A 315 51.99 8.58 62.23
C GLU A 315 52.50 8.30 60.82
N SER A 316 52.44 9.29 59.93
CA SER A 316 53.02 9.19 58.59
C SER A 316 54.53 9.12 58.69
N VAL A 317 55.13 8.11 58.05
CA VAL A 317 56.58 8.02 57.93
C VAL A 317 56.94 8.54 56.54
N THR A 318 57.43 9.77 56.47
CA THR A 318 58.07 10.29 55.26
C THR A 318 59.43 9.63 55.15
N ARG A 319 59.65 8.87 54.07
CA ARG A 319 60.94 8.27 53.79
C ARG A 319 61.93 9.31 53.26
#